data_AF-A0A967GYT3-F1
#
_entry.id   AF-A0A967GYT3-F1
#
_cell.length_a   1.000
_cell.length_b   1.000
_cell.length_c   1.000
_cell.angle_alpha   90.00
_cell.angle_beta   90.00
_cell.angle_gamma   90.00
#
_symmetry.space_group_name_H-M   'P 1'
#
loop_
_entity.id
_entity.type
_entity.pdbx_description
1 polymer ?
#
loop_
_entity_poly.entity_id
_entity_poly.type
_entity_poly.pdbx_seq_one_letter_code
_entity_poly.pdbx_strand_id
1 'polypeptide(L)'
;LSYPGGDVPAHKGICSDLVVRSYRTLGVDLQKLVHEDMQEHFRLYPQVWKRKGPDRNIDHRRVPNLQRYFSRFGKVLGNSRSLDDYDYGDVVAWRLPYGASNQGASHIGIVVPGPGARSSEKWVVHNIGSGPEWEDKLFSYEIVGHYRFAPREEMPASAENEAETTLSTSAVPGEN
;
A
#
# COMPACT_ATOMS: atom_id res chain seq x y z
N LEU A 1 -0.66 15.21 -11.16
CA LEU A 1 0.35 14.14 -11.26
C LEU A 1 0.09 13.37 -12.55
N SER A 2 1.11 12.76 -13.16
CA SER A 2 0.88 11.76 -14.21
C SER A 2 -0.01 10.62 -13.66
N TYR A 3 -0.61 9.86 -14.58
CA TYR A 3 -1.46 8.74 -14.20
C TYR A 3 -1.43 7.66 -15.29
N PRO A 4 -1.15 6.39 -14.95
CA PRO A 4 -0.64 5.92 -13.64
C PRO A 4 0.80 6.40 -13.36
N GLY A 5 1.35 6.09 -12.19
CA GLY A 5 2.76 6.35 -11.85
C GLY A 5 3.11 7.80 -11.48
N GLY A 6 2.13 8.63 -11.18
CA GLY A 6 2.33 9.96 -10.65
C GLY A 6 2.93 9.97 -9.25
N ASP A 7 3.86 10.89 -9.02
CA ASP A 7 4.48 11.13 -7.72
C ASP A 7 4.82 12.62 -7.56
N VAL A 8 4.93 13.07 -6.31
CA VAL A 8 5.49 14.36 -5.97
C VAL A 8 7.02 14.30 -5.95
N PRO A 9 7.73 15.45 -6.02
CA PRO A 9 9.18 15.47 -5.86
C PRO A 9 9.63 14.76 -4.57
N ALA A 10 10.81 14.14 -4.60
CA ALA A 10 11.32 13.34 -3.48
C ALA A 10 11.32 14.10 -2.15
N HIS A 11 11.70 15.39 -2.18
CA HIS A 11 11.78 16.30 -1.02
C HIS A 11 10.44 16.90 -0.56
N LYS A 12 9.31 16.56 -1.21
CA LYS A 12 7.96 17.06 -0.86
C LYS A 12 7.00 15.95 -0.42
N GLY A 13 7.50 14.73 -0.29
CA GLY A 13 6.70 13.56 0.08
C GLY A 13 6.26 13.59 1.54
N ILE A 14 5.14 12.94 1.82
CA ILE A 14 4.55 12.80 3.15
C ILE A 14 4.42 11.33 3.56
N CYS A 15 3.75 11.03 4.68
CA CYS A 15 3.59 9.67 5.20
C CYS A 15 2.96 8.70 4.18
N SER A 16 1.91 9.13 3.48
CA SER A 16 1.27 8.33 2.43
C SER A 16 2.14 8.18 1.20
N ASP A 17 2.92 9.20 0.81
CA ASP A 17 3.84 9.09 -0.32
C ASP A 17 4.96 8.09 -0.05
N LEU A 18 5.41 7.97 1.21
CA LEU A 18 6.33 6.91 1.63
C LEU A 18 5.73 5.53 1.38
N VAL A 19 4.48 5.31 1.79
CA VAL A 19 3.80 4.02 1.60
C VAL A 19 3.61 3.74 0.11
N VAL A 20 3.15 4.72 -0.67
CA VAL A 20 2.96 4.63 -2.13
C VAL A 20 4.27 4.25 -2.83
N ARG A 21 5.38 4.93 -2.49
CA ARG A 21 6.70 4.62 -3.07
C ARG A 21 7.19 3.24 -2.66
N SER A 22 6.98 2.84 -1.41
CA SER A 22 7.38 1.52 -0.90
C SER A 22 6.64 0.40 -1.63
N TYR A 23 5.35 0.54 -1.89
CA TYR A 23 4.62 -0.44 -2.70
C TYR A 23 5.04 -0.42 -4.18
N ARG A 24 5.41 0.76 -4.71
CA ARG A 24 5.86 0.88 -6.09
C ARG A 24 7.17 0.15 -6.36
N THR A 25 8.08 0.04 -5.39
CA THR A 25 9.28 -0.81 -5.53
C THR A 25 8.96 -2.29 -5.61
N LEU A 26 7.75 -2.69 -5.19
CA LEU A 26 7.22 -4.05 -5.28
C LEU A 26 6.31 -4.24 -6.51
N GLY A 27 6.31 -3.31 -7.47
CA GLY A 27 5.47 -3.36 -8.67
C GLY A 27 4.01 -2.93 -8.44
N VAL A 28 3.66 -2.43 -7.25
CA VAL A 28 2.28 -2.05 -6.90
C VAL A 28 2.11 -0.54 -6.94
N ASP A 29 1.27 -0.05 -7.86
CA ASP A 29 0.92 1.38 -7.92
C ASP A 29 -0.38 1.69 -7.16
N LEU A 30 -0.24 2.10 -5.88
CA LEU A 30 -1.39 2.51 -5.07
C LEU A 30 -2.13 3.74 -5.64
N GLN A 31 -1.50 4.58 -6.45
CA GLN A 31 -2.23 5.66 -7.15
C GLN A 31 -3.28 5.07 -8.09
N LYS A 32 -2.88 4.11 -8.92
CA LYS A 32 -3.75 3.40 -9.87
C LYS A 32 -4.84 2.66 -9.13
N LEU A 33 -4.45 1.79 -8.20
CA LEU A 33 -5.36 0.86 -7.53
C LEU A 33 -6.43 1.56 -6.68
N VAL A 34 -6.05 2.59 -5.92
CA VAL A 34 -7.02 3.37 -5.14
C VAL A 34 -7.96 4.13 -6.07
N HIS A 35 -7.44 4.71 -7.16
CA HIS A 35 -8.29 5.45 -8.09
C HIS A 35 -9.30 4.55 -8.79
N GLU A 36 -8.87 3.39 -9.28
CA GLU A 36 -9.73 2.43 -9.98
C GLU A 36 -10.84 1.91 -9.06
N ASP A 37 -10.53 1.51 -7.82
CA ASP A 37 -11.59 1.10 -6.88
C ASP A 37 -12.55 2.25 -6.56
N MET A 38 -12.04 3.47 -6.41
CA MET A 38 -12.90 4.64 -6.15
C MET A 38 -13.76 5.06 -7.33
N GLN A 39 -13.43 4.72 -8.58
CA GLN A 39 -14.30 4.99 -9.73
C GLN A 39 -15.62 4.23 -9.61
N GLU A 40 -15.54 2.97 -9.18
CA GLU A 40 -16.72 2.09 -9.03
C GLU A 40 -17.37 2.25 -7.65
N HIS A 41 -16.57 2.53 -6.62
CA HIS A 41 -17.00 2.43 -5.22
C HIS A 41 -16.79 3.72 -4.42
N PHE A 42 -16.82 4.90 -5.07
CA PHE A 42 -16.51 6.20 -4.46
C PHE A 42 -17.16 6.42 -3.08
N ARG A 43 -18.45 6.06 -2.95
CA ARG A 43 -19.24 6.27 -1.71
C ARG A 43 -18.82 5.37 -0.55
N LEU A 44 -18.04 4.31 -0.79
CA LEU A 44 -17.47 3.46 0.25
C LEU A 44 -16.25 4.09 0.93
N TYR A 45 -15.68 5.15 0.35
CA TYR A 45 -14.55 5.88 0.90
C TYR A 45 -15.01 7.06 1.78
N PRO A 46 -14.17 7.53 2.73
CA PRO A 46 -14.51 8.65 3.59
C PRO A 46 -14.95 9.90 2.82
N GLN A 47 -16.18 10.36 3.08
CA GLN A 47 -16.79 11.51 2.40
C GLN A 47 -16.48 12.86 3.08
N VAL A 48 -15.37 12.94 3.82
CA VAL A 48 -15.02 14.09 4.67
C VAL A 48 -14.63 15.35 3.88
N TRP A 49 -14.26 15.19 2.60
CA TRP A 49 -13.90 16.29 1.70
C TRP A 49 -15.06 16.81 0.83
N LYS A 50 -16.28 16.28 1.01
CA LYS A 50 -17.49 16.71 0.27
C LYS A 50 -17.32 16.77 -1.26
N ARG A 51 -16.57 15.82 -1.82
CA ARG A 51 -16.32 15.72 -3.27
C ARG A 51 -17.41 14.89 -3.94
N LYS A 52 -17.62 15.11 -5.24
CA LYS A 52 -18.64 14.39 -6.04
C LYS A 52 -18.12 13.09 -6.69
N GLY A 53 -16.81 12.87 -6.68
CA GLY A 53 -16.15 11.72 -7.30
C GLY A 53 -14.65 11.68 -6.99
N PRO A 54 -13.94 10.65 -7.48
CA PRO A 54 -12.52 10.47 -7.22
C PRO A 54 -11.64 11.54 -7.87
N ASP A 55 -10.41 11.67 -7.37
CA ASP A 55 -9.29 12.43 -7.94
C ASP A 55 -7.99 11.65 -7.83
N ARG A 56 -7.57 11.14 -8.99
CA ARG A 56 -6.35 10.37 -9.19
C ARG A 56 -5.08 11.08 -8.70
N ASN A 57 -5.09 12.41 -8.54
CA ASN A 57 -3.91 13.16 -8.13
C ASN A 57 -3.67 13.17 -6.62
N ILE A 58 -4.70 12.89 -5.81
CA ILE A 58 -4.63 13.16 -4.36
C ILE A 58 -5.25 12.06 -3.51
N ASP A 59 -6.14 11.22 -4.03
CA ASP A 59 -6.86 10.25 -3.19
C ASP A 59 -5.95 9.20 -2.53
N HIS A 60 -4.95 8.69 -3.24
CA HIS A 60 -3.93 7.77 -2.71
C HIS A 60 -3.01 8.42 -1.67
N ARG A 61 -2.99 9.76 -1.59
CA ARG A 61 -2.18 10.51 -0.63
C ARG A 61 -2.93 10.80 0.67
N ARG A 62 -4.19 10.36 0.79
CA ARG A 62 -5.03 10.55 1.98
C ARG A 62 -5.00 9.28 2.82
N VAL A 63 -4.47 9.36 4.04
CA VAL A 63 -4.41 8.23 4.98
C VAL A 63 -5.78 7.54 5.16
N PRO A 64 -6.91 8.25 5.35
CA PRO A 64 -8.21 7.58 5.47
C PRO A 64 -8.62 6.78 4.23
N ASN A 65 -8.22 7.22 3.03
CA ASN A 65 -8.49 6.48 1.80
C ASN A 65 -7.61 5.23 1.70
N LEU A 66 -6.34 5.32 2.11
CA LEU A 66 -5.45 4.15 2.18
C LEU A 66 -5.94 3.12 3.20
N GLN A 67 -6.35 3.56 4.39
CA GLN A 67 -6.99 2.68 5.39
C GLN A 67 -8.20 1.96 4.79
N ARG A 68 -9.06 2.68 4.06
CA ARG A 68 -10.22 2.07 3.40
C ARG A 68 -9.80 1.06 2.32
N TYR A 69 -8.85 1.41 1.46
CA TYR A 69 -8.35 0.51 0.43
C TYR A 69 -7.76 -0.78 1.04
N PHE A 70 -6.87 -0.65 2.03
CA PHE A 70 -6.28 -1.82 2.70
C PHE A 70 -7.32 -2.67 3.43
N SER A 71 -8.37 -2.07 4.00
CA SER A 71 -9.47 -2.85 4.59
C SER A 71 -10.30 -3.64 3.56
N ARG A 72 -10.32 -3.20 2.30
CA ARG A 72 -11.08 -3.83 1.22
C ARG A 72 -10.28 -4.92 0.51
N PHE A 73 -8.98 -4.74 0.37
CA PHE A 73 -8.14 -5.60 -0.48
C PHE A 73 -6.98 -6.28 0.26
N GLY A 74 -6.75 -5.96 1.53
CA GLY A 74 -5.79 -6.63 2.40
C GLY A 74 -6.46 -7.33 3.57
N LYS A 75 -5.65 -7.79 4.52
CA LYS A 75 -6.09 -8.29 5.81
C LYS A 75 -6.13 -7.13 6.81
N VAL A 76 -7.23 -7.01 7.54
CA VAL A 76 -7.33 -6.15 8.73
C VAL A 76 -6.86 -6.96 9.93
N LEU A 77 -5.84 -6.45 10.62
CA LEU A 77 -5.25 -7.08 11.80
C LEU A 77 -5.70 -6.34 13.07
N GLY A 78 -5.57 -6.99 14.22
CA GLY A 78 -5.91 -6.38 15.50
C GLY A 78 -4.95 -5.26 15.88
N ASN A 79 -5.46 -4.19 16.48
CA ASN A 79 -4.63 -3.19 17.13
C ASN A 79 -4.25 -3.73 18.52
N SER A 80 -2.96 -3.86 18.79
CA SER A 80 -2.48 -4.33 20.10
C SER A 80 -1.25 -3.53 20.55
N ARG A 81 -0.73 -3.90 21.72
CA ARG A 81 0.55 -3.40 22.26
C ARG A 81 1.60 -4.51 22.36
N SER A 82 1.33 -5.67 21.78
CA SER A 82 2.27 -6.79 21.72
C SER A 82 3.04 -6.72 20.42
N LEU A 83 4.38 -6.73 20.48
CA LEU A 83 5.21 -6.74 19.27
C LEU A 83 4.97 -8.00 18.42
N ASP A 84 4.55 -9.11 19.02
CA ASP A 84 4.34 -10.38 18.33
C ASP A 84 3.16 -10.35 17.35
N ASP A 85 2.23 -9.39 17.51
CA ASP A 85 1.07 -9.26 16.63
C ASP A 85 1.38 -8.56 15.30
N TYR A 86 2.59 -8.00 15.15
CA TYR A 86 3.02 -7.22 13.99
C TYR A 86 4.11 -7.96 13.22
N ASP A 87 4.06 -8.03 11.90
CA ASP A 87 5.15 -8.56 11.07
C ASP A 87 5.76 -7.47 10.18
N TYR A 88 6.98 -7.73 9.70
CA TYR A 88 7.63 -6.84 8.74
C TYR A 88 6.78 -6.72 7.46
N GLY A 89 6.64 -5.48 6.98
CA GLY A 89 5.77 -5.13 5.86
C GLY A 89 4.34 -4.78 6.25
N ASP A 90 3.93 -5.00 7.51
CA ASP A 90 2.63 -4.53 7.96
C ASP A 90 2.52 -3.01 7.89
N VAL A 91 1.34 -2.55 7.46
CA VAL A 91 1.01 -1.13 7.37
C VAL A 91 0.23 -0.74 8.61
N VAL A 92 0.73 0.25 9.32
CA VAL A 92 0.12 0.74 10.56
C VAL A 92 -0.28 2.20 10.37
N ALA A 93 -1.52 2.52 10.78
CA ALA A 93 -2.06 3.86 10.77
C ALA A 93 -2.21 4.36 12.22
N TRP A 94 -1.79 5.60 12.45
CA TRP A 94 -1.85 6.25 13.75
C TRP A 94 -2.70 7.50 13.74
N ARG A 95 -3.23 7.85 14.91
CA ARG A 95 -3.69 9.19 15.24
C ARG A 95 -2.61 9.91 16.03
N LEU A 96 -2.05 10.95 15.43
CA LEU A 96 -1.09 11.86 16.05
C LEU A 96 -1.79 12.84 16.99
N PRO A 97 -1.12 13.26 18.07
CA PRO A 97 -1.57 14.39 18.89
C PRO A 97 -1.78 15.65 18.04
N TYR A 98 -2.69 16.51 18.49
CA TYR A 98 -2.93 17.80 17.84
C TYR A 98 -1.63 18.61 17.75
N GLY A 99 -1.34 19.18 16.57
CA GLY A 99 -0.14 19.98 16.32
C GLY A 99 1.16 19.20 16.10
N ALA A 100 1.15 17.87 16.20
CA ALA A 100 2.36 17.05 15.97
C ALA A 100 2.79 17.01 14.49
N SER A 101 1.89 17.31 13.55
CA SER A 101 2.21 17.46 12.13
C SER A 101 1.45 18.62 11.49
N ASN A 102 2.03 19.20 10.45
CA ASN A 102 1.37 20.22 9.62
C ASN A 102 0.34 19.62 8.64
N GLN A 103 0.11 18.30 8.69
CA GLN A 103 -0.65 17.55 7.69
C GLN A 103 -1.95 16.95 8.25
N GLY A 104 -2.26 17.27 9.50
CA GLY A 104 -3.40 16.73 10.24
C GLY A 104 -3.01 15.59 11.18
N ALA A 105 -4.03 15.01 11.81
CA ALA A 105 -3.84 14.00 12.86
C ALA A 105 -3.63 12.58 12.31
N SER A 106 -3.99 12.29 11.06
CA SER A 106 -3.84 10.93 10.50
C SER A 106 -2.44 10.69 9.99
N HIS A 107 -1.83 9.58 10.39
CA HIS A 107 -0.48 9.18 10.01
C HIS A 107 -0.41 7.71 9.63
N ILE A 108 0.59 7.32 8.85
CA ILE A 108 0.74 5.95 8.36
C ILE A 108 2.22 5.62 8.12
N GLY A 109 2.56 4.34 8.23
CA GLY A 109 3.93 3.85 8.08
C GLY A 109 3.96 2.33 7.94
N ILE A 110 5.18 1.79 7.83
CA ILE A 110 5.42 0.37 7.57
C ILE A 110 6.32 -0.19 8.66
N VAL A 111 5.99 -1.38 9.17
CA VAL A 111 6.83 -2.11 10.14
C VAL A 111 8.07 -2.67 9.42
N VAL A 112 9.24 -2.39 9.97
CA VAL A 112 10.56 -2.72 9.39
C VAL A 112 11.50 -3.22 10.50
N PRO A 113 12.59 -3.94 10.16
CA PRO A 113 13.60 -4.32 11.14
C PRO A 113 14.28 -3.09 11.76
N GLY A 114 14.84 -3.19 12.96
CA GLY A 114 15.72 -2.14 13.48
C GLY A 114 17.04 -2.03 12.67
N PRO A 115 17.78 -0.92 12.76
CA PRO A 115 19.06 -0.79 12.08
C PRO A 115 20.18 -1.58 12.77
N GLY A 116 21.13 -2.10 11.98
CA GLY A 116 22.37 -2.71 12.47
C GLY A 116 22.13 -3.84 13.48
N ALA A 117 22.72 -3.73 14.67
CA ALA A 117 22.58 -4.72 15.73
C ALA A 117 21.15 -4.91 16.25
N ARG A 118 20.21 -4.00 15.94
CA ARG A 118 18.80 -4.06 16.35
C ARG A 118 17.91 -4.69 15.26
N SER A 119 18.48 -5.40 14.28
CA SER A 119 17.75 -5.96 13.14
C SER A 119 16.66 -6.98 13.49
N SER A 120 16.69 -7.56 14.69
CA SER A 120 15.64 -8.45 15.20
C SER A 120 14.45 -7.72 15.81
N GLU A 121 14.54 -6.40 16.00
CA GLU A 121 13.46 -5.61 16.59
C GLU A 121 12.50 -5.10 15.51
N LYS A 122 11.28 -4.73 15.91
CA LYS A 122 10.26 -4.17 15.02
C LYS A 122 10.19 -2.66 15.21
N TRP A 123 10.71 -1.95 14.22
CA TRP A 123 10.67 -0.50 14.10
C TRP A 123 9.64 -0.11 13.05
N VAL A 124 9.46 1.19 12.85
CA VAL A 124 8.61 1.71 11.78
C VAL A 124 9.38 2.70 10.93
N VAL A 125 9.12 2.66 9.63
CA VAL A 125 9.49 3.73 8.72
C VAL A 125 8.25 4.55 8.37
N HIS A 126 8.33 5.86 8.56
CA HIS A 126 7.24 6.81 8.29
C HIS A 126 7.79 8.19 7.93
N ASN A 127 6.93 9.13 7.56
CA ASN A 127 7.37 10.49 7.22
C ASN A 127 6.37 11.53 7.72
N ILE A 128 6.73 12.28 8.76
CA ILE A 128 5.85 13.30 9.36
C ILE A 128 5.93 14.68 8.66
N GLY A 129 6.81 14.82 7.66
CA GLY A 129 6.96 16.03 6.85
C GLY A 129 8.41 16.46 6.61
N SER A 130 9.38 15.87 7.32
CA SER A 130 10.81 16.17 7.19
C SER A 130 11.59 15.13 6.37
N GLY A 131 10.88 14.15 5.78
CA GLY A 131 11.45 13.01 5.08
C GLY A 131 11.16 11.68 5.78
N PRO A 132 11.51 10.54 5.15
CA PRO A 132 11.43 9.23 5.78
C PRO A 132 12.32 9.15 7.03
N GLU A 133 11.74 8.73 8.14
CA GLU A 133 12.41 8.48 9.41
C GLU A 133 12.22 7.00 9.76
N TRP A 134 13.28 6.39 10.29
CA TRP A 134 13.32 5.00 10.73
C TRP A 134 13.41 4.99 12.25
N GLU A 135 12.32 4.70 12.94
CA GLU A 135 12.20 4.94 14.38
C GLU A 135 11.55 3.78 15.16
N ASP A 136 12.00 3.60 16.39
CA ASP A 136 11.41 2.69 17.38
C ASP A 136 10.18 3.34 18.03
N LYS A 137 9.14 3.58 17.21
CA LYS A 137 7.95 4.35 17.60
C LYS A 137 6.61 3.69 17.22
N LEU A 138 6.61 2.39 16.97
CA LEU A 138 5.39 1.62 16.62
C LEU A 138 4.23 1.89 17.61
N PHE A 139 4.57 1.99 18.90
CA PHE A 139 3.61 2.20 19.99
C PHE A 139 3.61 3.62 20.57
N SER A 140 4.32 4.58 19.99
CA SER A 140 4.39 5.95 20.55
C SER A 140 3.12 6.76 20.33
N TYR A 141 2.27 6.36 19.38
CA TYR A 141 1.02 7.02 19.04
C TYR A 141 -0.17 6.05 19.10
N GLU A 142 -1.39 6.60 19.08
CA GLU A 142 -2.59 5.78 19.07
C GLU A 142 -2.71 5.04 17.74
N ILE A 143 -2.72 3.71 17.77
CA ILE A 143 -2.94 2.88 16.59
C ILE A 143 -4.44 2.89 16.26
N VAL A 144 -4.78 3.34 15.06
CA VAL A 144 -6.15 3.42 14.55
C VAL A 144 -6.38 2.52 13.34
N GLY A 145 -5.37 1.77 12.91
CA GLY A 145 -5.50 0.72 11.92
C GLY A 145 -4.22 -0.08 11.77
N HIS A 146 -4.38 -1.37 11.48
CA HIS A 146 -3.30 -2.31 11.28
C HIS A 146 -3.69 -3.25 10.13
N TYR A 147 -2.84 -3.32 9.11
CA TYR A 147 -3.15 -4.00 7.85
C TYR A 147 -1.98 -4.80 7.33
N ARG A 148 -2.29 -5.92 6.70
CA ARG A 148 -1.35 -6.67 5.85
C ARG A 148 -1.87 -6.70 4.43
N PHE A 149 -1.12 -6.08 3.52
CA PHE A 149 -1.47 -6.04 2.11
C PHE A 149 -0.29 -6.58 1.30
N ALA A 150 -0.49 -7.75 0.71
CA ALA A 150 0.48 -8.33 -0.20
C ALA A 150 0.19 -7.81 -1.63
N PRO A 151 1.22 -7.43 -2.40
CA PRO A 151 1.10 -7.37 -3.85
C PRO A 151 0.43 -8.66 -4.33
N ARG A 152 -0.64 -8.55 -5.14
CA ARG A 152 -1.10 -9.74 -5.87
C ARG A 152 0.08 -10.18 -6.73
N GLU A 153 0.42 -11.46 -6.72
CA GLU A 153 1.29 -12.01 -7.75
C GLU A 153 0.62 -11.69 -9.08
N GLU A 154 1.15 -10.69 -9.80
CA GLU A 154 1.01 -10.71 -11.23
C GLU A 154 1.78 -11.95 -11.66
N MET A 155 1.05 -13.03 -11.93
CA MET A 155 1.59 -14.14 -12.72
C MET A 155 2.27 -13.51 -13.94
N PRO A 156 3.56 -13.79 -14.20
CA PRO A 156 4.23 -13.21 -15.35
C PRO A 156 3.42 -13.55 -16.61
N ALA A 157 3.22 -12.55 -17.46
CA ALA A 157 2.50 -12.60 -18.73
C ALA A 157 3.18 -13.48 -19.81
N SER A 158 3.82 -14.58 -19.41
CA SER A 158 4.53 -15.51 -20.29
C SER A 158 3.97 -16.94 -20.26
N ALA A 159 2.81 -17.16 -19.62
CA ALA A 159 2.17 -18.48 -19.56
C ALA A 159 0.92 -18.63 -20.45
N GLU A 160 0.67 -17.69 -21.36
CA GLU A 160 -0.48 -17.76 -22.29
C GLU A 160 -0.11 -18.19 -23.72
N ASN A 161 1.10 -18.71 -23.98
CA ASN A 161 1.46 -19.13 -25.34
C ASN A 161 2.17 -20.49 -25.47
N GLU A 162 1.78 -21.49 -24.68
CA GLU A 162 2.19 -22.90 -24.91
C GLU A 162 1.03 -23.92 -24.86
N ALA A 163 -0.23 -23.46 -24.83
CA ALA A 163 -1.39 -24.36 -24.83
C ALA A 163 -2.12 -24.48 -26.20
N GLU A 164 -1.57 -23.91 -27.28
CA GLU A 164 -2.20 -23.95 -28.61
C GLU A 164 -1.32 -24.56 -29.72
N THR A 165 -0.29 -25.34 -29.38
CA THR A 165 0.58 -26.02 -30.39
C THR A 165 0.58 -27.56 -30.29
N THR A 166 -0.21 -28.19 -29.41
CA THR A 166 -0.25 -29.66 -29.29
C THR A 166 -1.55 -30.33 -29.76
N LEU A 167 -2.41 -29.61 -30.49
CA LEU A 167 -3.64 -30.17 -31.10
C LEU A 167 -3.75 -29.84 -32.60
N SER A 168 -2.68 -30.03 -33.38
CA SER A 168 -2.81 -30.09 -34.85
C SER A 168 -1.64 -30.83 -35.51
N THR A 169 -1.42 -32.10 -35.17
CA THR A 169 -0.69 -33.01 -36.07
C THR A 169 -1.00 -34.48 -35.74
N SER A 170 -2.11 -34.98 -36.26
CA SER A 170 -2.26 -36.40 -36.57
C SER A 170 -3.19 -36.58 -37.76
N ALA A 171 -2.74 -36.11 -38.92
CA ALA A 171 -3.22 -36.58 -40.21
C ALA A 171 -2.32 -37.73 -40.69
N VAL A 172 -2.99 -38.83 -41.06
CA VAL A 172 -2.52 -40.15 -41.50
C VAL A 172 -1.70 -40.07 -42.80
N PRO A 173 -0.73 -40.99 -43.03
CA PRO A 173 -0.90 -42.06 -44.04
C PRO A 173 -0.33 -43.40 -43.48
N GLY A 174 -0.74 -44.63 -43.80
CA GLY A 174 -1.32 -45.26 -44.98
C GLY A 174 -0.75 -46.69 -45.03
N GLU A 175 -1.56 -47.64 -45.54
CA GLU A 175 -1.16 -48.92 -46.18
C GLU A 175 -0.49 -50.03 -45.34
N ASN A 176 -1.24 -51.09 -45.01
CA ASN A 176 -1.28 -52.36 -45.77
C ASN A 176 -2.45 -53.24 -45.32
#